data_AF-A0A6N9IU44-F1
#
_entry.id   AF-A0A6N9IU44-F1
#
_cell.length_a   1.000
_cell.length_b   1.000
_cell.length_c   1.000
_cell.angle_alpha   90.00
_cell.angle_beta   90.00
_cell.angle_gamma   90.00
#
_symmetry.space_group_name_H-M   'P 1'
#
loop_
_entity.id
_entity.type
_entity.pdbx_description
1 polymer ?
#
loop_
_entity_poly.entity_id
_entity_poly.type
_entity_poly.pdbx_seq_one_letter_code
_entity_poly.pdbx_strand_id
1 'polypeptide(L)'
;MKKSADTPYSVILLDKLEKAHPDVFNILLQLLNHGRLTDAHGRITSFKNAIIIGTSNIGSKSISEPNKGIGFAKTEITRQFEIIKSLVINEAKKLFKPEFLNRLDDLIVFHTLTKENIRAIADLMI
;
A
#
# COMPACT_ATOMS: atom_id res chain seq x y z
N MET A 1 -3.11 19.11 -3.53
CA MET A 1 -4.27 18.54 -2.80
C MET A 1 -5.53 19.31 -3.19
N LYS A 2 -6.40 18.74 -4.02
CA LYS A 2 -7.73 19.32 -4.29
C LYS A 2 -8.61 19.12 -3.05
N LYS A 3 -9.31 20.20 -2.65
CA LYS A 3 -10.16 20.34 -1.46
C LYS A 3 -11.11 19.14 -1.26
N SER A 4 -11.14 18.61 -0.04
CA SER A 4 -12.09 17.58 0.44
C SER A 4 -13.33 18.15 1.12
N ALA A 5 -13.61 19.45 0.99
CA ALA A 5 -14.71 20.09 1.71
C ALA A 5 -16.10 19.79 1.11
N ASP A 6 -16.19 19.47 -0.20
CA ASP A 6 -17.47 19.31 -0.93
C ASP A 6 -17.66 17.92 -1.57
N THR A 7 -16.78 16.95 -1.31
CA THR A 7 -16.94 15.57 -1.81
C THR A 7 -17.37 14.65 -0.67
N PRO A 8 -18.63 14.18 -0.64
CA PRO A 8 -19.18 13.40 0.48
C PRO A 8 -18.45 12.06 0.68
N TYR A 9 -17.76 11.59 -0.36
CA TYR A 9 -16.88 10.43 -0.37
C TYR A 9 -15.64 10.74 -1.22
N SER A 10 -14.46 10.37 -0.74
CA SER A 10 -13.22 10.60 -1.50
C SER A 10 -12.26 9.42 -1.36
N VAL A 11 -11.46 9.19 -2.41
CA VAL A 11 -10.32 8.27 -2.34
C VAL A 11 -9.05 9.12 -2.31
N ILE A 12 -8.21 8.89 -1.30
CA ILE A 12 -6.94 9.58 -1.11
C ILE A 12 -5.83 8.57 -1.38
N LEU A 13 -5.06 8.81 -2.44
CA LEU A 13 -3.90 8.01 -2.78
C LEU A 13 -2.62 8.66 -2.22
N LEU A 14 -1.89 7.91 -1.41
CA LEU A 14 -0.58 8.26 -0.89
C LEU A 14 0.46 7.39 -1.60
N ASP A 15 1.12 7.95 -2.60
CA ASP A 15 2.07 7.20 -3.42
C ASP A 15 3.45 7.12 -2.76
N LYS A 16 4.10 5.95 -2.86
CA LYS A 16 5.48 5.70 -2.39
C LYS A 16 5.73 6.12 -0.94
N LEU A 17 4.88 5.62 -0.04
CA LEU A 17 4.99 5.94 1.39
C LEU A 17 6.35 5.59 1.99
N GLU A 18 7.09 4.62 1.44
CA GLU A 18 8.45 4.28 1.88
C GLU A 18 9.47 5.40 1.73
N LYS A 19 9.17 6.41 0.91
CA LYS A 19 10.04 7.58 0.67
C LYS A 19 9.66 8.79 1.53
N ALA A 20 8.55 8.73 2.26
CA ALA A 20 8.08 9.85 3.06
C ALA A 20 9.02 10.13 4.24
N HIS A 21 9.17 11.41 4.57
CA HIS A 21 9.92 11.83 5.76
C HIS A 21 9.20 11.35 7.04
N PRO A 22 9.92 10.97 8.13
CA PRO A 22 9.32 10.53 9.39
C PRO A 22 8.20 11.44 9.92
N ASP A 23 8.34 12.76 9.77
CA ASP A 23 7.33 13.73 10.26
C ASP A 23 5.98 13.60 9.55
N VAL A 24 5.95 13.11 8.32
CA VAL A 24 4.71 12.85 7.58
C VAL A 24 3.90 11.76 8.29
N PHE A 25 4.56 10.76 8.89
CA PHE A 25 3.86 9.68 9.58
C PHE A 25 3.12 10.16 10.83
N ASN A 26 3.62 11.18 11.53
CA ASN A 26 2.91 11.75 12.67
C ASN A 26 1.56 12.37 12.24
N ILE A 27 1.56 13.06 11.10
CA ILE A 27 0.36 13.64 10.51
C ILE A 27 -0.59 12.53 10.02
N LEU A 28 -0.05 11.50 9.36
CA LEU A 28 -0.84 10.35 8.90
C LEU A 28 -1.45 9.57 10.08
N LEU A 29 -0.72 9.39 11.18
CA LEU A 29 -1.25 8.78 12.40
C LEU A 29 -2.41 9.58 12.97
N GLN A 30 -2.30 10.91 13.02
CA GLN A 30 -3.41 11.77 13.46
C GLN A 30 -4.64 11.57 12.57
N LEU A 31 -4.43 11.57 11.25
CA LEU A 31 -5.46 11.36 10.24
C LEU A 31 -6.16 10.00 10.39
N LEU A 32 -5.38 8.91 10.47
CA LEU A 32 -5.90 7.55 10.60
C LEU A 32 -6.59 7.30 11.95
N ASN A 33 -6.13 7.95 13.03
CA ASN A 33 -6.74 7.81 14.36
C ASN A 33 -8.09 8.52 14.49
N HIS A 34 -8.17 9.77 14.02
CA HIS A 34 -9.31 10.65 14.34
C HIS A 34 -10.21 10.92 13.13
N GLY A 35 -9.80 10.49 11.93
CA GLY A 35 -10.47 10.85 10.68
C GLY A 35 -10.55 12.36 10.48
N ARG A 36 -9.62 13.12 11.07
CA ARG A 36 -9.57 14.59 11.05
C ARG A 36 -8.12 15.06 11.06
N LEU A 37 -7.86 16.17 10.40
CA LEU A 37 -6.56 16.81 10.38
C LEU A 37 -6.73 18.31 10.63
N THR A 38 -5.91 18.84 11.52
CA THR A 38 -5.86 20.28 11.82
C THR A 38 -4.66 20.86 11.12
N ASP A 39 -4.87 21.87 10.27
CA ASP A 39 -3.75 22.55 9.61
C ASP A 39 -3.07 23.59 10.52
N ALA A 40 -1.97 24.19 10.04
CA ALA A 40 -1.22 25.20 10.78
C ALA A 40 -2.02 26.49 11.08
N HIS A 41 -3.15 26.72 10.40
CA HIS A 41 -4.04 27.86 10.64
C HIS A 41 -5.21 27.49 11.57
N GLY A 42 -5.19 26.30 12.17
CA GLY A 42 -6.23 25.81 13.07
C GLY A 42 -7.49 25.31 12.37
N ARG A 43 -7.50 25.19 11.04
CA ARG A 43 -8.67 24.68 10.32
C ARG A 43 -8.72 23.16 10.42
N ILE A 44 -9.88 22.65 10.83
CA ILE A 44 -10.13 21.22 10.96
C ILE A 44 -10.81 20.71 9.70
N THR A 45 -10.20 19.73 9.05
CA THR A 45 -10.78 19.02 7.90
C THR A 45 -11.14 17.60 8.29
N SER A 46 -12.34 17.13 7.91
CA SER A 46 -12.82 15.78 8.17
C SER A 46 -12.52 14.84 7.01
N PHE A 47 -12.11 13.62 7.35
CA PHE A 47 -11.75 12.52 6.45
C PHE A 47 -12.52 11.23 6.80
N LYS A 48 -13.54 11.32 7.66
CA LYS A 48 -14.35 10.16 8.08
C LYS A 48 -15.01 9.38 6.93
N ASN A 49 -15.22 10.02 5.79
CA ASN A 49 -15.81 9.39 4.59
C ASN A 49 -14.77 9.22 3.47
N ALA A 50 -13.48 9.22 3.81
CA ALA A 50 -12.41 9.03 2.84
C ALA A 50 -11.84 7.61 2.95
N ILE A 51 -11.63 6.96 1.81
CA ILE A 51 -10.81 5.75 1.72
C ILE A 51 -9.38 6.22 1.46
N ILE A 52 -8.45 5.82 2.33
CA ILE A 52 -7.03 6.17 2.19
C ILE A 52 -6.30 4.93 1.68
N ILE A 53 -5.62 5.07 0.54
CA ILE A 53 -4.85 4.01 -0.09
C ILE A 53 -3.38 4.45 -0.10
N GLY A 54 -2.52 3.69 0.55
CA GLY A 54 -1.07 3.86 0.47
C GLY A 54 -0.45 2.88 -0.52
N THR A 55 0.47 3.33 -1.35
CA THR A 55 1.28 2.45 -2.20
C THR A 55 2.70 2.37 -1.67
N SER A 56 3.37 1.25 -1.95
CA SER A 56 4.78 1.11 -1.66
C SER A 56 5.46 0.11 -2.59
N ASN A 57 6.73 0.35 -2.90
CA ASN A 57 7.57 -0.58 -3.67
C ASN A 57 8.42 -1.51 -2.78
N ILE A 58 8.14 -1.58 -1.48
CA ILE A 58 8.80 -2.51 -0.55
C ILE A 58 8.59 -3.95 -1.03
N GLY A 59 9.64 -4.77 -0.94
CA GLY A 59 9.57 -6.17 -1.36
C GLY A 59 9.39 -6.40 -2.87
N SER A 60 9.44 -5.36 -3.70
CA SER A 60 9.35 -5.49 -5.16
C SER A 60 10.39 -6.44 -5.76
N LYS A 61 11.60 -6.50 -5.20
CA LYS A 61 12.64 -7.47 -5.59
C LYS A 61 12.23 -8.91 -5.25
N SER A 62 11.70 -9.14 -4.05
CA SER A 62 11.23 -10.45 -3.59
C SER A 62 10.02 -10.96 -4.38
N ILE A 63 9.16 -10.03 -4.83
CA ILE A 63 8.03 -10.33 -5.71
C ILE A 63 8.53 -10.67 -7.12
N SER A 64 9.48 -9.89 -7.67
CA SER A 64 9.94 -10.03 -9.06
C SER A 64 10.88 -11.22 -9.31
N GLU A 65 11.56 -11.73 -8.28
CA GLU A 65 12.45 -12.88 -8.38
C GLU A 65 12.03 -14.03 -7.46
N PRO A 66 10.93 -14.76 -7.77
CA PRO A 66 10.61 -16.01 -7.09
C PRO A 66 11.64 -17.07 -7.49
N ASN A 67 12.77 -17.14 -6.76
CA ASN A 67 13.80 -18.18 -6.84
C ASN A 67 14.09 -18.78 -8.25
N LYS A 68 15.15 -18.27 -8.90
CA LYS A 68 15.81 -18.85 -10.10
C LYS A 68 16.44 -20.25 -9.88
N GLY A 69 16.03 -21.02 -8.87
CA GLY A 69 16.67 -22.28 -8.55
C GLY A 69 15.79 -23.14 -7.66
N ILE A 70 14.83 -23.83 -8.26
CA ILE A 70 14.31 -25.16 -7.93
C ILE A 70 13.28 -25.43 -9.03
N GLY A 71 13.50 -26.48 -9.83
CA GLY A 71 12.48 -26.95 -10.77
C GLY A 71 11.21 -27.36 -10.02
N PHE A 72 10.15 -27.70 -10.76
CA PHE A 72 8.91 -28.37 -10.33
C PHE A 72 7.61 -27.54 -10.36
N ALA A 73 6.68 -28.11 -11.14
CA ALA A 73 5.23 -28.20 -11.01
C ALA A 73 4.39 -26.99 -10.55
N LYS A 74 3.39 -26.65 -11.39
CA LYS A 74 2.28 -25.69 -11.19
C LYS A 74 1.52 -25.77 -9.86
N THR A 75 1.72 -26.79 -9.04
CA THR A 75 1.06 -26.99 -7.74
C THR A 75 1.60 -26.08 -6.63
N GLU A 76 2.68 -25.34 -6.87
CA GLU A 76 3.42 -24.60 -5.84
C GLU A 76 3.12 -23.08 -5.77
N ILE A 77 2.28 -22.55 -6.67
CA ILE A 77 2.05 -21.10 -6.83
C ILE A 77 1.47 -20.47 -5.54
N THR A 78 0.46 -21.08 -4.93
CA THR A 78 -0.13 -20.57 -3.68
C THR A 78 0.87 -20.57 -2.53
N ARG A 79 1.69 -21.62 -2.43
CA ARG A 79 2.73 -21.73 -1.41
C ARG A 79 3.82 -20.68 -1.62
N GLN A 80 4.18 -20.43 -2.87
CA GLN A 80 5.15 -19.41 -3.25
C GLN A 80 4.64 -18.00 -2.95
N PHE A 81 3.36 -17.71 -3.18
CA PHE A 81 2.75 -16.43 -2.82
C PHE A 81 2.79 -16.17 -1.31
N GLU A 82 2.42 -17.14 -0.48
CA GLU A 82 2.47 -16.97 0.98
C GLU A 82 3.90 -16.71 1.51
N ILE A 83 4.91 -17.32 0.87
CA ILE A 83 6.32 -17.03 1.17
C ILE A 83 6.66 -15.58 0.81
N ILE A 84 6.32 -15.14 -0.41
CA ILE A 84 6.59 -13.77 -0.89
C ILE A 84 5.87 -12.74 0.00
N LYS A 85 4.58 -12.98 0.27
CA LYS A 85 3.76 -12.15 1.16
C LYS A 85 4.40 -12.01 2.54
N SER A 86 4.87 -13.11 3.12
CA SER A 86 5.56 -13.09 4.42
C SER A 86 6.85 -12.26 4.38
N LEU A 87 7.64 -12.36 3.30
CA LEU A 87 8.86 -11.57 3.12
C LEU A 87 8.55 -10.08 3.02
N VAL A 88 7.57 -9.70 2.17
CA VAL A 88 7.14 -8.31 1.98
C VAL A 88 6.62 -7.71 3.30
N ILE A 89 5.80 -8.45 4.04
CA ILE A 89 5.28 -8.02 5.36
C ILE A 89 6.44 -7.80 6.34
N ASN A 90 7.44 -8.69 6.36
CA ASN A 90 8.59 -8.54 7.24
C ASN A 90 9.45 -7.33 6.88
N GLU A 91 9.63 -7.01 5.60
CA GLU A 91 10.29 -5.77 5.17
C GLU A 91 9.49 -4.53 5.55
N ALA A 92 8.16 -4.55 5.36
CA ALA A 92 7.28 -3.46 5.76
C ALA A 92 7.36 -3.20 7.28
N LYS A 93 7.42 -4.24 8.12
CA LYS A 93 7.61 -4.13 9.57
C LYS A 93 8.97 -3.57 10.00
N LYS A 94 10.01 -3.71 9.18
CA LYS A 94 11.33 -3.11 9.44
C LYS A 94 11.35 -1.63 9.12
N LEU A 95 10.62 -1.22 8.06
CA LEU A 95 10.60 0.17 7.61
C LEU A 95 9.59 1.02 8.39
N PHE A 96 8.36 0.53 8.51
CA PHE A 96 7.28 1.26 9.18
C PHE A 96 7.20 0.85 10.65
N LYS A 97 6.99 1.86 11.51
CA LYS A 97 6.81 1.61 12.94
C LYS A 97 5.52 0.83 13.19
N PRO A 98 5.48 -0.05 14.22
CA PRO A 98 4.29 -0.83 14.56
C PRO A 98 3.04 0.02 14.78
N GLU A 99 3.20 1.22 15.34
CA GLU A 99 2.11 2.18 15.58
C GLU A 99 1.36 2.57 14.28
N PHE A 100 2.07 2.69 13.16
CA PHE A 100 1.46 3.00 11.86
C PHE A 100 0.79 1.77 11.26
N LEU A 101 1.48 0.62 11.29
CA LEU A 101 0.93 -0.63 10.75
C LEU A 101 -0.35 -1.06 11.46
N ASN A 102 -0.43 -0.86 12.78
CA ASN A 102 -1.62 -1.16 13.59
C ASN A 102 -2.79 -0.19 13.34
N ARG A 103 -2.66 0.76 12.41
CA ARG A 103 -3.72 1.68 11.97
C ARG A 103 -4.15 1.45 10.54
N LEU A 104 -3.53 0.51 9.85
CA LEU A 104 -3.98 0.06 8.54
C LEU A 104 -5.02 -1.02 8.76
N ASP A 105 -6.16 -0.92 8.08
CA ASP A 105 -7.20 -1.94 8.13
C ASP A 105 -6.71 -3.23 7.46
N ASP A 106 -6.11 -3.10 6.27
CA ASP A 106 -5.56 -4.21 5.50
C ASP A 106 -4.22 -3.84 4.85
N LEU A 107 -3.33 -4.83 4.76
CA LEU A 107 -2.07 -4.72 4.02
C LEU A 107 -2.11 -5.66 2.81
N ILE A 108 -2.26 -5.07 1.62
CA ILE A 108 -2.43 -5.80 0.37
C ILE A 108 -1.07 -6.01 -0.30
N VAL A 109 -0.73 -7.28 -0.58
CA VAL A 109 0.46 -7.64 -1.36
C VAL A 109 0.03 -8.05 -2.76
N PHE A 110 0.59 -7.40 -3.77
CA PHE A 110 0.28 -7.68 -5.17
C PHE A 110 1.04 -8.91 -5.68
N HIS A 111 0.38 -9.64 -6.57
CA HIS A 111 0.99 -10.74 -7.31
C HIS A 111 1.84 -10.21 -8.46
N THR A 112 2.83 -11.00 -8.92
CA THR A 112 3.51 -10.73 -10.18
C THR A 112 2.54 -10.81 -11.34
N LEU A 113 2.72 -9.93 -12.32
CA LEU A 113 1.95 -9.99 -13.57
C LEU A 113 2.39 -11.20 -14.38
N THR A 114 1.44 -12.06 -14.74
CA THR A 114 1.68 -13.14 -15.70
C THR A 114 1.63 -12.63 -17.13
N LYS A 115 2.08 -13.43 -18.10
CA LYS A 115 1.97 -13.10 -19.53
C LYS A 115 0.51 -12.86 -19.93
N GLU A 116 -0.41 -13.62 -19.37
CA GLU A 116 -1.85 -13.47 -19.58
C GLU A 116 -2.35 -12.14 -19.02
N ASN A 117 -1.92 -11.75 -17.81
CA ASN A 117 -2.27 -10.44 -17.25
C ASN A 117 -1.75 -9.30 -18.13
N ILE A 118 -0.51 -9.39 -18.62
CA ILE A 118 0.09 -8.36 -19.49
C ILE A 118 -0.72 -8.22 -20.78
N ARG A 119 -1.14 -9.33 -21.40
CA ARG A 119 -2.02 -9.29 -22.58
C ARG A 119 -3.35 -8.60 -22.27
N ALA A 120 -4.02 -8.99 -21.19
CA ALA A 120 -5.28 -8.37 -20.78
C ALA A 120 -5.12 -6.86 -20.48
N ILE A 121 -4.00 -6.45 -19.89
CA ILE A 121 -3.69 -5.03 -19.67
C ILE A 121 -3.51 -4.29 -21.00
N ALA A 122 -2.80 -4.89 -21.97
CA ALA A 122 -2.64 -4.30 -23.29
C ALA A 122 -3.99 -4.13 -24.00
N ASP A 123 -4.89 -5.10 -23.86
CA ASP A 123 -6.24 -5.05 -24.44
C ASP A 123 -7.10 -3.93 -23.83
N LEU A 124 -6.89 -3.57 -22.55
CA LEU A 124 -7.60 -2.47 -21.88
C LEU A 124 -7.09 -1.07 -22.30
N MET A 125 -5.92 -0.99 -22.92
CA MET A 125 -5.29 0.26 -23.33
C MET A 125 -5.64 0.68 -24.77
N ILE A 126 -6.39 -0.16 -25.50
CA ILE A 126 -6.86 0.06 -26.87
C ILE A 126 -8.35 0.40 -26.83
#